data_AF-A0A932B9I5-F1
#
_entry.id   AF-A0A932B9I5-F1
#
_cell.length_a   1.000
_cell.length_b   1.000
_cell.length_c   1.000
_cell.angle_alpha   90.00
_cell.angle_beta   90.00
_cell.angle_gamma   90.00
#
_symmetry.space_group_name_H-M   'P 1'
#
loop_
_entity.id
_entity.type
_entity.pdbx_description
1 polymer ?
#
loop_
_entity_poly.entity_id
_entity_poly.type
_entity_poly.pdbx_seq_one_letter_code
_entity_poly.pdbx_strand_id
1 'polypeptide(L)'
;MFRDRLDAAERLSKALAAYRGQQALVLAIPRGAVPMAKVMAERLKGDFDVVLVRKLRAPWQPELAIGSVDEGGWTYIAPFAASAGADARYIETEKRQQLETIRQRRAQYTPLRTHINPAGRIVIVVDDGLATGATMIAALHGLRQQKPAKLVCAVPVASPDTLEKVRPLADDVVCLETPEGFQAVGQFYRDFAQVEDQEVIALLKA
;
A
#
# COMPACT_ATOMS: atom_id res chain seq x y z
N MET A 1 6.99 4.11 18.59
CA MET A 1 8.01 3.28 17.90
C MET A 1 7.66 1.81 18.02
N PHE A 2 7.51 1.15 16.86
CA PHE A 2 7.19 -0.26 16.72
C PHE A 2 8.46 -1.11 16.82
N ARG A 3 8.34 -2.36 17.28
CA ARG A 3 9.48 -3.29 17.29
C ARG A 3 9.86 -3.67 15.85
N ASP A 4 8.89 -4.16 15.09
CA ASP A 4 9.00 -4.57 13.70
C ASP A 4 7.65 -4.41 12.99
N ARG A 5 7.54 -4.86 11.74
CA ARG A 5 6.29 -4.82 10.97
C ARG A 5 5.18 -5.67 11.58
N LEU A 6 5.49 -6.80 12.22
CA LEU A 6 4.49 -7.69 12.81
C LEU A 6 3.90 -7.09 14.09
N ASP A 7 4.72 -6.42 14.90
CA ASP A 7 4.28 -5.64 16.07
C ASP A 7 3.33 -4.51 15.66
N ALA A 8 3.64 -3.81 14.57
CA ALA A 8 2.74 -2.82 13.99
C ALA A 8 1.42 -3.45 13.52
N ALA A 9 1.48 -4.59 12.83
CA ALA A 9 0.30 -5.32 12.35
C ALA A 9 -0.63 -5.77 13.50
N GLU A 10 -0.07 -6.23 14.62
CA GLU A 10 -0.85 -6.60 15.81
C GLU A 10 -1.57 -5.39 16.43
N ARG A 11 -0.89 -4.25 16.52
CA ARG A 11 -1.49 -3.00 17.01
C ARG A 11 -2.59 -2.50 16.07
N LEU A 12 -2.37 -2.56 14.76
CA LEU A 12 -3.39 -2.21 13.75
C LEU A 12 -4.60 -3.13 13.81
N SER A 13 -4.38 -4.44 13.97
CA SER A 13 -5.46 -5.42 14.08
C SER A 13 -6.38 -5.14 15.26
N LYS A 14 -5.82 -4.67 16.38
CA LYS A 14 -6.60 -4.22 17.55
C LYS A 14 -7.40 -2.95 17.26
N ALA A 15 -6.80 -1.98 16.58
CA ALA A 15 -7.50 -0.75 16.16
C ALA A 15 -8.63 -1.03 15.15
N LEU A 16 -8.46 -2.07 14.32
CA LEU A 16 -9.44 -2.53 13.33
C LEU A 16 -10.44 -3.56 13.87
N ALA A 17 -10.50 -3.77 15.19
CA ALA A 17 -11.33 -4.82 15.79
C ALA A 17 -12.81 -4.76 15.40
N ALA A 18 -13.32 -3.57 15.06
CA ALA A 18 -14.68 -3.39 14.55
C ALA A 18 -14.95 -4.21 13.28
N TYR A 19 -13.95 -4.47 12.45
CA TYR A 19 -14.06 -5.23 11.20
C TYR A 19 -13.95 -6.75 11.38
N ARG A 20 -13.68 -7.23 12.61
CA ARG A 20 -13.44 -8.64 12.88
C ARG A 20 -14.69 -9.48 12.62
N GLY A 21 -14.53 -10.58 11.88
CA GLY A 21 -15.62 -11.52 11.55
C GLY A 21 -16.56 -11.03 10.44
N GLN A 22 -16.30 -9.86 9.84
CA GLN A 22 -17.09 -9.34 8.72
C GLN A 22 -16.56 -9.80 7.35
N GLN A 23 -15.69 -10.82 7.32
CA GLN A 23 -15.03 -11.32 6.11
C GLN A 23 -14.35 -10.19 5.31
N ALA A 24 -13.65 -9.28 6.00
CA ALA A 24 -12.90 -8.22 5.34
C ALA A 24 -11.78 -8.80 4.46
N LEU A 25 -11.50 -8.16 3.34
CA LEU A 25 -10.35 -8.45 2.47
C LEU A 25 -9.23 -7.47 2.81
N VAL A 26 -8.13 -7.96 3.37
CA VAL A 26 -6.94 -7.16 3.66
C VAL A 26 -6.01 -7.22 2.44
N LEU A 27 -5.76 -6.07 1.82
CA LEU A 27 -4.90 -5.92 0.66
C LEU A 27 -3.60 -5.19 1.04
N ALA A 28 -2.47 -5.89 0.95
CA ALA A 28 -1.17 -5.27 1.15
C ALA A 28 -0.70 -4.54 -0.11
N ILE A 29 -0.07 -3.38 0.07
CA ILE A 29 0.84 -2.80 -0.91
C ILE A 29 2.21 -3.48 -0.76
N PRO A 30 2.71 -4.22 -1.77
CA PRO A 30 3.97 -4.93 -1.64
C PRO A 30 5.19 -4.00 -1.62
N ARG A 31 6.27 -4.37 -0.94
CA ARG A 31 6.52 -5.68 -0.31
C ARG A 31 6.35 -5.67 1.21
N GLY A 32 6.73 -4.57 1.86
CA GLY A 32 6.80 -4.46 3.32
C GLY A 32 5.51 -4.82 4.04
N ALA A 33 4.35 -4.47 3.49
CA ALA A 33 3.07 -4.69 4.15
C ALA A 33 2.50 -6.12 3.98
N VAL A 34 3.13 -6.98 3.17
CA VAL A 34 2.60 -8.34 2.90
C VAL A 34 2.59 -9.20 4.18
N PRO A 35 3.70 -9.34 4.95
CA PRO A 35 3.67 -10.05 6.23
C PRO A 35 2.65 -9.44 7.21
N MET A 36 2.49 -8.12 7.19
CA MET A 36 1.55 -7.41 8.06
C MET A 36 0.11 -7.80 7.76
N ALA A 37 -0.25 -7.79 6.48
CA ALA A 37 -1.60 -8.06 6.03
C ALA A 37 -2.02 -9.52 6.27
N LYS A 38 -1.09 -10.48 6.17
CA LYS A 38 -1.34 -11.89 6.57
C LYS A 38 -1.75 -11.96 8.05
N VAL A 39 -0.96 -11.37 8.95
CA VAL A 39 -1.29 -11.30 10.39
C VAL A 39 -2.63 -10.61 10.60
N MET A 40 -2.87 -9.48 9.95
CA MET A 40 -4.12 -8.73 10.09
C MET A 40 -5.33 -9.55 9.65
N ALA A 41 -5.26 -10.24 8.51
CA ALA A 41 -6.36 -11.09 8.05
C ALA A 41 -6.67 -12.22 9.04
N GLU A 42 -5.65 -12.88 9.60
CA GLU A 42 -5.83 -13.91 10.64
C GLU A 42 -6.51 -13.35 11.89
N ARG A 43 -6.06 -12.19 12.38
CA ARG A 43 -6.64 -11.53 13.57
C ARG A 43 -8.08 -11.09 13.33
N LEU A 44 -8.36 -10.55 12.14
CA LEU A 44 -9.68 -10.06 11.73
C LEU A 44 -10.61 -11.17 11.24
N LYS A 45 -10.14 -12.42 11.11
CA LYS A 45 -10.90 -13.54 10.50
C LYS A 45 -11.39 -13.18 9.09
N GLY A 46 -10.50 -12.63 8.28
CA GLY A 46 -10.75 -12.20 6.90
C GLY A 46 -9.83 -12.89 5.91
N ASP A 47 -9.86 -12.42 4.67
CA ASP A 47 -8.97 -12.87 3.61
C ASP A 47 -7.80 -11.90 3.45
N PHE A 48 -6.70 -12.39 2.87
CA PHE A 48 -5.52 -11.59 2.56
C PHE A 48 -5.13 -11.74 1.09
N ASP A 49 -4.78 -10.63 0.43
CA ASP A 49 -4.16 -10.61 -0.89
C ASP A 49 -3.32 -9.33 -1.07
N VAL A 50 -2.84 -9.07 -2.29
CA VAL A 50 -2.06 -7.89 -2.64
C VAL A 50 -2.79 -6.99 -3.64
N VAL A 51 -2.61 -5.68 -3.48
CA VAL A 51 -2.94 -4.67 -4.49
C VAL A 51 -1.64 -4.17 -5.10
N LEU A 52 -1.48 -4.32 -6.43
CA LEU A 52 -0.24 -3.96 -7.09
C LEU A 52 -0.27 -2.51 -7.54
N VAL A 53 0.64 -1.75 -6.97
CA VAL A 53 0.94 -0.37 -7.36
C VAL A 53 2.45 -0.17 -7.36
N ARG A 54 2.93 0.81 -8.12
CA ARG A 54 4.35 1.18 -8.15
C ARG A 54 4.51 2.68 -8.09
N LYS A 55 5.54 3.13 -7.35
CA LYS A 55 5.97 4.53 -7.37
C LYS A 55 6.50 4.87 -8.76
N LEU A 56 6.13 6.04 -9.28
CA LEU A 56 6.86 6.69 -10.36
C LEU A 56 8.00 7.45 -9.71
N ARG A 57 9.23 7.12 -10.09
CA ARG A 57 10.44 7.62 -9.44
C ARG A 57 10.86 8.95 -10.04
N ALA A 58 11.49 9.81 -9.24
CA ALA A 58 12.07 11.05 -9.74
C ALA A 58 13.31 10.76 -10.64
N PRO A 59 13.58 11.62 -11.64
CA PRO A 59 14.86 11.61 -12.31
C PRO A 59 16.01 11.72 -11.31
N TRP A 60 17.03 10.87 -11.44
CA TRP A 60 18.26 10.88 -10.63
C TRP A 60 18.08 10.61 -9.12
N GLN A 61 16.85 10.44 -8.63
CA GLN A 61 16.55 10.11 -7.23
C GLN A 61 15.50 8.99 -7.15
N PRO A 62 15.90 7.71 -7.37
CA PRO A 62 14.97 6.58 -7.44
C PRO A 62 14.09 6.38 -6.20
N GLU A 63 14.55 6.83 -5.03
CA GLU A 63 13.81 6.74 -3.76
C GLU A 63 12.70 7.79 -3.63
N LEU A 64 12.81 8.92 -4.35
CA LEU A 64 11.81 9.98 -4.35
C LEU A 64 10.65 9.61 -5.29
N ALA A 65 9.45 9.49 -4.74
CA ALA A 65 8.25 9.23 -5.53
C ALA A 65 7.63 10.54 -6.05
N ILE A 66 7.69 10.77 -7.37
CA ILE A 66 6.97 11.86 -8.05
C ILE A 66 5.51 11.51 -8.35
N GLY A 67 5.11 10.29 -8.05
CA GLY A 67 3.78 9.77 -8.36
C GLY A 67 3.71 8.27 -8.17
N SER A 68 2.68 7.66 -8.72
CA SER A 68 2.48 6.21 -8.72
C SER A 68 1.53 5.76 -9.81
N VAL A 69 1.59 4.49 -10.16
CA VAL A 69 0.75 3.83 -11.16
C VAL A 69 0.11 2.58 -10.58
N ASP A 70 -1.15 2.33 -10.94
CA ASP A 70 -1.88 1.09 -10.63
C ASP A 70 -1.84 0.09 -11.80
N GLU A 71 -2.41 -1.10 -11.59
CA GLU A 71 -2.50 -2.16 -12.62
C GLU A 71 -3.27 -1.74 -13.88
N GLY A 72 -4.25 -0.84 -13.74
CA GLY A 72 -5.02 -0.30 -14.85
C GLY A 72 -4.28 0.78 -15.64
N GLY A 73 -3.10 1.20 -15.18
CA GLY A 73 -2.33 2.28 -15.79
C GLY A 73 -2.83 3.68 -15.44
N TRP A 74 -3.72 3.82 -14.44
CA TRP A 74 -4.02 5.13 -13.89
C TRP A 74 -2.82 5.63 -13.08
N THR A 75 -2.53 6.93 -13.20
CA THR A 75 -1.37 7.55 -12.56
C THR A 75 -1.78 8.70 -11.66
N TYR A 76 -1.28 8.68 -10.43
CA TYR A 76 -1.20 9.86 -9.59
C TYR A 76 0.14 10.55 -9.84
N ILE A 77 0.12 11.85 -10.15
CA ILE A 77 1.32 12.67 -10.31
C ILE A 77 1.32 13.73 -9.21
N ALA A 78 2.40 13.79 -8.44
CA ALA A 78 2.53 14.76 -7.37
C ALA A 78 2.75 16.18 -7.95
N PRO A 79 2.24 17.24 -7.30
CA PRO A 79 2.39 18.61 -7.81
C PRO A 79 3.84 19.07 -8.04
N PHE A 80 4.80 18.50 -7.30
CA PHE A 80 6.23 18.81 -7.42
C PHE A 80 6.96 18.00 -8.50
N ALA A 81 6.29 17.10 -9.23
CA ALA A 81 6.96 16.23 -10.21
C ALA A 81 7.75 17.03 -11.25
N ALA A 82 7.16 18.10 -11.78
CA ALA A 82 7.81 18.98 -12.76
C ALA A 82 9.05 19.68 -12.18
N SER A 83 8.99 20.18 -10.95
CA SER A 83 10.14 20.82 -10.31
C SER A 83 11.23 19.82 -9.90
N ALA A 84 10.89 18.54 -9.74
CA ALA A 84 11.84 17.44 -9.59
C ALA A 84 12.46 17.00 -10.94
N GLY A 85 12.19 17.72 -12.04
CA GLY A 85 12.74 17.45 -13.37
C GLY A 85 12.00 16.38 -14.18
N ALA A 86 10.85 15.92 -13.70
CA ALA A 86 10.05 14.93 -14.41
C ALA A 86 9.08 15.61 -15.40
N ASP A 87 9.51 15.74 -16.65
CA ASP A 87 8.64 16.17 -17.73
C ASP A 87 7.64 15.06 -18.14
N ALA A 88 6.68 15.42 -19.01
CA ALA A 88 5.65 14.48 -19.47
C ALA A 88 6.24 13.24 -20.18
N ARG A 89 7.35 13.39 -20.91
CA ARG A 89 7.99 12.30 -21.64
C ARG A 89 8.67 11.32 -20.68
N TYR A 90 9.34 11.85 -19.66
CA TYR A 90 9.94 11.07 -18.59
C TYR A 90 8.87 10.30 -17.81
N ILE A 91 7.79 10.98 -17.41
CA ILE A 91 6.67 10.35 -16.67
C ILE A 91 6.09 9.18 -17.47
N GLU A 92 5.83 9.36 -18.77
CA GLU A 92 5.30 8.29 -19.62
C GLU A 92 6.29 7.12 -19.77
N THR A 93 7.59 7.41 -19.88
CA THR A 93 8.63 6.37 -19.95
C THR A 93 8.71 5.57 -18.65
N GLU A 94 8.76 6.24 -17.51
CA GLU A 94 8.79 5.64 -16.18
C GLU A 94 7.50 4.84 -15.93
N LYS A 95 6.32 5.38 -16.30
CA LYS A 95 5.04 4.68 -16.22
C LYS A 95 5.07 3.33 -16.94
N ARG A 96 5.58 3.29 -18.17
CA ARG A 96 5.69 2.03 -18.94
C ARG A 96 6.58 1.01 -18.26
N GLN A 97 7.74 1.45 -17.74
CA GLN A 97 8.65 0.57 -16.99
C GLN A 97 8.00 0.02 -15.73
N GLN A 98 7.27 0.85 -14.99
CA GLN A 98 6.59 0.43 -13.77
C GLN A 98 5.41 -0.49 -14.04
N LEU A 99 4.65 -0.28 -15.11
CA LEU A 99 3.60 -1.19 -15.54
C LEU A 99 4.15 -2.57 -15.92
N GLU A 100 5.30 -2.60 -16.61
CA GLU A 100 5.95 -3.88 -16.93
C GLU A 100 6.40 -4.62 -15.66
N THR A 101 6.95 -3.89 -14.70
CA THR A 101 7.30 -4.46 -13.38
C THR A 101 6.06 -4.99 -12.65
N ILE A 102 4.93 -4.27 -12.70
CA ILE A 102 3.66 -4.74 -12.14
C ILE A 102 3.21 -6.04 -12.80
N ARG A 103 3.27 -6.15 -14.13
CA ARG A 103 2.91 -7.38 -14.86
C ARG A 103 3.78 -8.57 -14.45
N GLN A 104 5.10 -8.36 -14.35
CA GLN A 104 6.04 -9.39 -13.91
C GLN A 104 5.73 -9.85 -12.49
N ARG A 105 5.49 -8.93 -11.55
CA ARG A 105 5.09 -9.27 -10.17
C ARG A 105 3.76 -9.98 -10.12
N ARG A 106 2.77 -9.54 -10.90
CA ARG A 106 1.46 -10.19 -10.99
C ARG A 106 1.65 -11.65 -11.44
N ALA A 107 2.47 -11.89 -12.47
CA ALA A 107 2.77 -13.24 -12.94
C ALA A 107 3.52 -14.09 -11.89
N GLN A 108 4.34 -13.50 -11.02
CA GLN A 108 5.06 -14.19 -9.95
C GLN A 108 4.18 -14.49 -8.72
N TYR A 109 3.26 -13.59 -8.38
CA TYR A 109 2.41 -13.69 -7.18
C TYR A 109 1.11 -14.49 -7.43
N THR A 110 0.62 -14.51 -8.67
CA THR A 110 -0.64 -15.17 -9.08
C THR A 110 -0.56 -16.65 -9.51
N PRO A 111 0.58 -17.35 -9.70
CA PRO A 111 0.56 -18.71 -10.27
C PRO A 111 -0.20 -19.76 -9.46
N LEU A 112 -0.72 -19.43 -8.27
CA LEU A 112 -1.36 -20.36 -7.35
C LEU A 112 -2.85 -20.04 -7.07
N ARG A 113 -3.32 -18.80 -7.29
CA ARG A 113 -4.74 -18.43 -7.18
C ARG A 113 -5.05 -17.14 -7.91
N THR A 114 -6.25 -17.03 -8.45
CA THR A 114 -6.77 -15.76 -8.98
C THR A 114 -6.83 -14.71 -7.87
N HIS A 115 -6.59 -13.44 -8.21
CA HIS A 115 -6.76 -12.34 -7.26
C HIS A 115 -8.18 -12.34 -6.69
N ILE A 116 -8.31 -12.04 -5.40
CA ILE A 116 -9.62 -11.99 -4.76
C ILE A 116 -10.37 -10.75 -5.24
N ASN A 117 -11.61 -10.93 -5.71
CA ASN A 117 -12.47 -9.83 -6.14
C ASN A 117 -12.89 -8.96 -4.93
N PRO A 118 -12.58 -7.65 -4.91
CA PRO A 118 -12.97 -6.74 -3.84
C PRO A 118 -14.43 -6.25 -3.91
N ALA A 119 -15.14 -6.49 -5.02
CA ALA A 119 -16.49 -5.97 -5.24
C ALA A 119 -17.46 -6.38 -4.13
N GLY A 120 -18.19 -5.41 -3.58
CA GLY A 120 -19.17 -5.63 -2.50
C GLY A 120 -18.57 -6.03 -1.14
N ARG A 121 -17.24 -6.03 -0.98
CA ARG A 121 -16.57 -6.39 0.29
C ARG A 121 -16.14 -5.17 1.10
N ILE A 122 -15.88 -5.38 2.38
CA ILE A 122 -15.04 -4.47 3.16
C ILE A 122 -13.59 -4.76 2.78
N VAL A 123 -12.92 -3.76 2.23
CA VAL A 123 -11.53 -3.84 1.77
C VAL A 123 -10.66 -2.95 2.65
N ILE A 124 -9.63 -3.52 3.24
CA ILE A 124 -8.66 -2.83 4.09
C ILE A 124 -7.33 -2.80 3.36
N VAL A 125 -6.90 -1.63 2.91
CA VAL A 125 -5.61 -1.43 2.24
C VAL A 125 -4.56 -1.09 3.29
N VAL A 126 -3.46 -1.84 3.31
CA VAL A 126 -2.37 -1.65 4.27
C VAL A 126 -1.03 -1.39 3.59
N ASP A 127 -0.29 -0.44 4.16
CA ASP A 127 1.12 -0.16 3.88
C ASP A 127 1.89 -0.06 5.22
N ASP A 128 3.22 -0.16 5.20
CA ASP A 128 4.03 -0.04 6.42
C ASP A 128 4.15 1.42 6.92
N GLY A 129 3.86 2.40 6.07
CA GLY A 129 3.60 3.78 6.48
C GLY A 129 3.39 4.72 5.30
N LEU A 130 2.94 5.94 5.58
CA LEU A 130 2.65 6.95 4.55
C LEU A 130 3.65 8.11 4.62
N ALA A 131 4.70 8.03 3.80
CA ALA A 131 5.64 9.13 3.61
C ALA A 131 5.08 10.20 2.65
N THR A 132 4.99 9.89 1.36
CA THR A 132 4.34 10.75 0.36
C THR A 132 2.89 10.38 0.10
N GLY A 133 2.54 9.11 0.37
CA GLY A 133 1.20 8.55 0.17
C GLY A 133 0.87 8.14 -1.26
N ALA A 134 1.78 8.35 -2.22
CA ALA A 134 1.51 8.09 -3.64
C ALA A 134 0.96 6.68 -3.90
N THR A 135 1.65 5.65 -3.40
CA THR A 135 1.22 4.24 -3.55
C THR A 135 -0.16 3.98 -2.97
N MET A 136 -0.45 4.50 -1.78
CA MET A 136 -1.76 4.39 -1.16
C MET A 136 -2.85 5.10 -1.98
N ILE A 137 -2.57 6.29 -2.52
CA ILE A 137 -3.50 7.03 -3.40
C ILE A 137 -3.86 6.19 -4.63
N ALA A 138 -2.87 5.62 -5.31
CA ALA A 138 -3.12 4.75 -6.48
C ALA A 138 -3.88 3.47 -6.10
N ALA A 139 -3.56 2.86 -4.97
CA ALA A 139 -4.23 1.65 -4.51
C ALA A 139 -5.71 1.93 -4.22
N LEU A 140 -6.00 3.00 -3.46
CA LEU A 140 -7.36 3.39 -3.13
C LEU A 140 -8.15 3.80 -4.37
N HIS A 141 -7.54 4.55 -5.30
CA HIS A 141 -8.18 4.93 -6.55
C HIS A 141 -8.56 3.70 -7.37
N GLY A 142 -7.61 2.79 -7.63
CA GLY A 142 -7.86 1.59 -8.42
C GLY A 142 -8.90 0.65 -7.78
N LEU A 143 -8.87 0.51 -6.45
CA LEU A 143 -9.83 -0.32 -5.73
C LEU A 143 -11.23 0.28 -5.68
N ARG A 144 -11.37 1.61 -5.59
CA ARG A 144 -12.67 2.28 -5.59
C ARG A 144 -13.47 1.94 -6.86
N GLN A 145 -12.79 1.83 -8.01
CA GLN A 145 -13.44 1.49 -9.28
C GLN A 145 -13.98 0.06 -9.33
N GLN A 146 -13.47 -0.83 -8.46
CA GLN A 146 -13.96 -2.20 -8.33
C GLN A 146 -15.16 -2.31 -7.38
N LYS A 147 -15.68 -1.17 -6.90
CA LYS A 147 -16.92 -1.05 -6.11
C LYS A 147 -16.95 -1.92 -4.84
N PRO A 148 -15.96 -1.78 -3.94
CA PRO A 148 -16.06 -2.37 -2.60
C PRO A 148 -17.25 -1.76 -1.86
N ALA A 149 -17.84 -2.52 -0.93
CA ALA A 149 -18.89 -2.01 -0.03
C ALA A 149 -18.34 -0.97 0.96
N LYS A 150 -17.07 -1.14 1.36
CA LYS A 150 -16.33 -0.16 2.15
C LYS A 150 -14.84 -0.25 1.84
N LEU A 151 -14.17 0.88 1.70
CA LEU A 151 -12.73 0.97 1.45
C LEU A 151 -12.05 1.67 2.63
N VAL A 152 -11.14 0.96 3.30
CA VAL A 152 -10.46 1.41 4.52
C VAL A 152 -8.97 1.55 4.23
N CYS A 153 -8.37 2.69 4.58
CA CYS A 153 -6.93 2.85 4.61
C CYS A 153 -6.43 2.56 6.03
N ALA A 154 -5.45 1.67 6.17
CA ALA A 154 -4.92 1.26 7.47
C ALA A 154 -3.39 1.31 7.46
N VAL A 155 -2.79 2.18 8.26
CA VAL A 155 -1.33 2.34 8.32
C VAL A 155 -0.81 2.54 9.75
N PRO A 156 0.40 2.08 10.08
CA PRO A 156 0.97 2.26 11.42
C PRO A 156 1.31 3.73 11.68
N VAL A 157 1.92 4.38 10.69
CA VAL A 157 2.44 5.72 10.83
C VAL A 157 2.31 6.51 9.53
N ALA A 158 2.04 7.79 9.63
CA ALA A 158 1.92 8.69 8.48
C ALA A 158 2.46 10.08 8.82
N SER A 159 2.95 10.81 7.82
CA SER A 159 3.09 12.26 7.97
C SER A 159 1.69 12.90 8.05
N PRO A 160 1.51 13.97 8.87
CA PRO A 160 0.20 14.64 9.00
C PRO A 160 -0.37 15.07 7.65
N ASP A 161 0.43 15.79 6.84
CA ASP A 161 0.04 16.28 5.51
C ASP A 161 -0.38 15.17 4.55
N THR A 162 0.30 14.02 4.59
CA THR A 162 -0.07 12.89 3.73
C THR A 162 -1.34 12.21 4.21
N LEU A 163 -1.55 12.11 5.53
CA LEU A 163 -2.78 11.56 6.06
C LEU A 163 -3.99 12.41 5.64
N GLU A 164 -3.87 13.74 5.67
CA GLU A 164 -4.92 14.65 5.19
C GLU A 164 -5.23 14.45 3.70
N LYS A 165 -4.20 14.24 2.86
CA LYS A 165 -4.35 13.97 1.42
C LYS A 165 -5.05 12.63 1.14
N VAL A 166 -4.78 11.60 1.96
CA VAL A 166 -5.33 10.25 1.76
C VAL A 166 -6.75 10.12 2.34
N ARG A 167 -7.06 10.85 3.43
CA ARG A 167 -8.36 10.80 4.12
C ARG A 167 -9.59 10.87 3.20
N PRO A 168 -9.69 11.75 2.20
CA PRO A 168 -10.88 11.82 1.33
C PRO A 168 -11.02 10.66 0.34
N LEU A 169 -10.02 9.78 0.20
CA LEU A 169 -10.03 8.68 -0.78
C LEU A 169 -10.58 7.35 -0.21
N ALA A 170 -10.67 7.25 1.10
CA ALA A 170 -11.18 6.08 1.82
C ALA A 170 -12.45 6.43 2.61
N ASP A 171 -13.29 5.44 2.87
CA ASP A 171 -14.48 5.58 3.71
C ASP A 171 -14.12 5.61 5.21
N ASP A 172 -12.95 5.06 5.55
CA ASP A 172 -12.37 5.10 6.89
C ASP A 172 -10.85 5.09 6.81
N VAL A 173 -10.20 5.76 7.75
CA VAL A 173 -8.74 5.84 7.85
C VAL A 173 -8.30 5.55 9.27
N VAL A 174 -7.56 4.45 9.43
CA VAL A 174 -6.95 4.03 10.70
C VAL A 174 -5.46 4.27 10.62
N CYS A 175 -4.97 5.24 11.39
CA CYS A 175 -3.55 5.54 11.56
C CYS A 175 -3.19 5.51 13.05
N LEU A 176 -2.15 4.77 13.45
CA LEU A 176 -1.79 4.65 14.87
C LEU A 176 -0.99 5.84 15.38
N GLU A 177 -0.08 6.39 14.58
CA GLU A 177 0.82 7.48 14.96
C GLU A 177 0.95 8.52 13.82
N THR A 178 0.81 9.82 14.13
CA THR A 178 0.97 10.95 13.18
C THR A 178 1.96 12.00 13.69
N PRO A 179 3.27 11.70 13.69
CA PRO A 179 4.28 12.55 14.30
C PRO A 179 4.65 13.76 13.41
N GLU A 180 4.85 14.92 14.03
CA GLU A 180 5.22 16.17 13.32
C GLU A 180 6.62 16.12 12.67
N GLY A 181 7.55 15.32 13.22
CA GLY A 181 8.92 15.13 12.70
C GLY A 181 9.10 13.96 11.73
N PHE A 182 8.10 13.65 10.90
CA PHE A 182 8.16 12.53 9.97
C PHE A 182 9.17 12.78 8.83
N GLN A 183 10.23 11.94 8.72
CA GLN A 183 11.17 11.99 7.59
C GLN A 183 11.07 10.72 6.72
N ALA A 184 11.07 9.55 7.35
CA ALA A 184 10.94 8.28 6.66
C ALA A 184 10.13 7.27 7.49
N VAL A 185 9.47 6.32 6.83
CA VAL A 185 8.72 5.25 7.51
C VAL A 185 9.61 4.45 8.46
N GLY A 186 10.82 4.09 7.99
CA GLY A 186 11.74 3.24 8.75
C GLY A 186 12.17 3.81 10.10
N GLN A 187 12.11 5.12 10.32
CA GLN A 187 12.51 5.74 11.60
C GLN A 187 11.59 5.34 12.77
N PHE A 188 10.40 4.82 12.48
CA PHE A 188 9.41 4.43 13.49
C PHE A 188 9.48 2.95 13.86
N TYR A 189 10.42 2.21 13.28
CA TYR A 189 10.65 0.79 13.50
C TYR A 189 12.04 0.55 14.09
N ARG A 190 12.14 -0.30 15.11
CA ARG A 190 13.45 -0.74 15.62
C ARG A 190 14.14 -1.67 14.62
N ASP A 191 13.36 -2.56 14.01
CA ASP A 191 13.77 -3.41 12.90
C ASP A 191 12.88 -3.14 11.68
N PHE A 192 13.50 -2.73 10.58
CA PHE A 192 12.85 -2.42 9.31
C PHE A 192 13.50 -3.18 8.15
N ALA A 193 13.86 -4.45 8.37
CA ALA A 193 14.44 -5.33 7.36
C ALA A 193 13.63 -5.33 6.05
N GLN A 194 14.33 -5.43 4.92
CA GLN A 194 13.67 -5.46 3.62
C GLN A 194 12.93 -6.79 3.43
N VAL A 195 11.65 -6.71 3.03
CA VAL A 195 10.85 -7.88 2.65
C VAL A 195 11.14 -8.19 1.18
N GLU A 196 11.58 -9.41 0.90
CA GLU A 196 11.93 -9.86 -0.45
C GLU A 196 10.75 -10.51 -1.19
N ASP A 197 10.80 -10.53 -2.52
CA ASP A 197 9.74 -11.12 -3.34
C ASP A 197 9.52 -12.61 -3.04
N GLN A 198 10.57 -13.35 -2.65
CA GLN A 198 10.45 -14.76 -2.25
C GLN A 198 9.61 -14.94 -0.98
N GLU A 199 9.75 -14.04 -0.02
CA GLU A 199 8.93 -14.04 1.21
C GLU A 199 7.48 -13.72 0.88
N VAL A 200 7.24 -12.73 0.01
CA VAL A 200 5.89 -12.40 -0.47
C VAL A 200 5.24 -13.60 -1.15
N ILE A 201 5.97 -14.25 -2.04
CA ILE A 201 5.50 -15.44 -2.75
C ILE A 201 5.15 -16.54 -1.75
N ALA A 202 6.02 -16.83 -0.77
CA ALA A 202 5.79 -17.86 0.24
C ALA A 202 4.51 -17.60 1.06
N LEU A 203 4.29 -16.36 1.49
CA LEU A 203 3.10 -15.96 2.25
C LEU A 203 1.81 -16.05 1.44
N LEU A 204 1.87 -15.82 0.13
CA LEU A 204 0.70 -15.94 -0.75
C LEU A 204 0.35 -17.39 -1.10
N LYS A 205 1.27 -18.35 -0.91
CA LYS A 205 0.99 -19.79 -1.09
C LYS A 205 0.28 -20.42 0.11
N ALA A 206 0.45 -19.84 1.30
CA ALA A 206 0.03 -20.40 2.58
C ALA A 206 -1.36 -19.92 3.00
#